data_AF-A0A2V6ITV5-F1
#
_entry.id   AF-A0A2V6ITV5-F1
#
_cell.length_a   1.000
_cell.length_b   1.000
_cell.length_c   1.000
_cell.angle_alpha   90.00
_cell.angle_beta   90.00
_cell.angle_gamma   90.00
#
_symmetry.space_group_name_H-M   'P 1'
#
loop_
_entity.id
_entity.type
_entity.pdbx_description
1 polymer ?
#
loop_
_entity_poly.entity_id
_entity_poly.type
_entity_poly.pdbx_seq_one_letter_code
_entity_poly.pdbx_strand_id
1 'polypeptide(L)'
;KVPSDAKRKKLENLYQQVRDIRERKLGYERLGEIWETQQAQHPDDWLLSMEIFEILDDSGQQPELKKRIAKFLKQVAATNKDKQTLVDWGFRLVEYHKMPEYRAIHERAAAAH
;
A
#
# COMPACT_ATOMS: atom_id res chain seq x y z
N LYS A 1 7.78 25.34 16.74
CA LYS A 1 7.21 24.27 15.89
C LYS A 1 7.68 22.94 16.46
N VAL A 2 6.75 22.07 16.85
CA VAL A 2 7.09 20.81 17.52
C VAL A 2 7.58 19.81 16.47
N PRO A 3 8.69 19.09 16.67
CA PRO A 3 9.23 18.13 15.70
C PRO A 3 8.22 17.07 15.22
N SER A 4 7.23 16.75 16.06
CA SER A 4 6.12 15.83 15.76
C SER A 4 5.26 16.29 14.57
N ASP A 5 4.99 17.59 14.44
CA ASP A 5 4.16 18.11 13.35
C ASP A 5 4.85 17.97 11.99
N ALA A 6 6.16 18.20 11.96
CA ALA A 6 6.95 18.05 10.74
C ALA A 6 7.04 16.59 10.32
N LYS A 7 7.19 15.66 11.27
CA LYS A 7 7.18 14.21 11.02
C LYS A 7 5.81 13.78 10.49
N ARG A 8 4.71 14.16 11.13
CA ARG A 8 3.36 13.83 10.67
C ARG A 8 3.09 14.36 9.26
N LYS A 9 3.42 15.63 8.99
CA LYS A 9 3.24 16.24 7.66
C LYS A 9 4.04 15.52 6.56
N LYS A 10 5.24 15.02 6.87
CA LYS A 10 6.02 14.21 5.92
C LYS A 10 5.32 12.90 5.60
N LEU A 11 4.80 12.20 6.60
CA LEU A 11 4.05 10.96 6.39
C LEU A 11 2.79 11.20 5.55
N GLU A 12 2.00 12.23 5.88
CA GLU A 12 0.83 12.65 5.10
C GLU A 12 1.19 12.91 3.64
N ASN A 13 2.34 13.54 3.37
CA ASN A 13 2.83 13.77 2.01
C ASN A 13 3.23 12.46 1.29
N LEU A 14 3.75 11.45 2.00
CA LEU A 14 4.02 10.14 1.39
C LEU A 14 2.72 9.44 1.00
N TYR A 15 1.70 9.48 1.87
CA TYR A 15 0.36 8.97 1.55
C TYR A 15 -0.25 9.66 0.34
N GLN A 16 -0.15 10.99 0.26
CA GLN A 16 -0.68 11.73 -0.88
C GLN A 16 -0.01 11.29 -2.20
N GLN A 17 1.31 11.10 -2.19
CA GLN A 17 2.03 10.63 -3.39
C GLN A 17 1.59 9.24 -3.84
N VAL A 18 1.41 8.30 -2.90
CA VAL A 18 0.91 6.95 -3.22
C VAL A 18 -0.51 7.02 -3.77
N ARG A 19 -1.37 7.87 -3.19
CA ARG A 19 -2.72 8.10 -3.68
C ARG A 19 -2.73 8.67 -5.10
N ASP A 20 -1.89 9.66 -5.38
CA ASP A 20 -1.76 10.26 -6.71
C ASP A 20 -1.31 9.23 -7.75
N ILE A 21 -0.37 8.34 -7.39
CA ILE A 21 0.10 7.24 -8.26
C ILE A 21 -1.06 6.28 -8.57
N ARG A 22 -1.83 5.89 -7.55
CA ARG A 22 -3.00 5.01 -7.72
C ARG A 22 -4.04 5.63 -8.64
N GLU A 23 -4.43 6.88 -8.40
CA GLU A 23 -5.50 7.55 -9.14
C GLU A 23 -5.09 7.84 -10.58
N ARG A 24 -3.83 8.24 -10.81
CA ARG A 24 -3.32 8.57 -12.15
C ARG A 24 -2.81 7.37 -12.93
N LYS A 25 -2.57 6.24 -12.26
CA LYS A 25 -1.95 5.03 -12.84
C LYS A 25 -0.60 5.30 -13.52
N LEU A 26 0.18 6.23 -12.98
CA LEU A 26 1.46 6.69 -13.49
C LEU A 26 2.44 6.92 -12.34
N GLY A 27 3.74 6.87 -12.63
CA GLY A 27 4.78 7.17 -11.64
C GLY A 27 5.13 5.99 -10.72
N TYR A 28 4.85 4.76 -11.14
CA TYR A 28 5.10 3.55 -10.34
C TYR A 28 6.55 3.43 -9.90
N GLU A 29 7.51 3.86 -10.72
CA GLU A 29 8.95 3.85 -10.43
C GLU A 29 9.33 4.55 -9.13
N ARG A 30 8.49 5.48 -8.65
CA ARG A 30 8.69 6.21 -7.40
C ARG A 30 8.30 5.42 -6.14
N LEU A 31 7.53 4.34 -6.28
CA LEU A 31 7.04 3.54 -5.15
C LEU A 31 8.19 2.95 -4.31
N GLY A 32 9.31 2.59 -4.94
CA GLY A 32 10.50 2.12 -4.24
C GLY A 32 11.09 3.19 -3.31
N GLU A 33 11.31 4.40 -3.84
CA GLU A 33 11.83 5.54 -3.06
C GLU A 33 10.88 5.94 -1.92
N ILE A 34 9.58 5.95 -2.19
CA ILE A 34 8.55 6.25 -1.18
C ILE A 34 8.60 5.23 -0.05
N TRP A 35 8.68 3.94 -0.39
CA TRP A 35 8.76 2.87 0.59
C TRP A 35 10.04 2.94 1.42
N GLU A 36 11.20 3.18 0.80
CA GLU A 36 12.47 3.35 1.51
C GLU A 36 12.45 4.57 2.45
N THR A 37 11.84 5.66 2.01
CA THR A 37 11.64 6.86 2.84
C THR A 37 10.72 6.58 4.03
N GLN A 38 9.61 5.85 3.80
CA GLN A 38 8.71 5.41 4.86
C GLN A 38 9.43 4.52 5.87
N GLN A 39 10.20 3.52 5.43
CA GLN A 39 10.94 2.63 6.33
C GLN A 39 11.99 3.38 7.16
N ALA A 40 12.68 4.36 6.57
CA ALA A 40 13.70 5.13 7.27
C ALA A 40 13.12 6.11 8.30
N GLN A 41 11.98 6.74 8.01
CA GLN A 41 11.45 7.85 8.83
C GLN A 41 10.24 7.43 9.68
N HIS A 42 9.49 6.43 9.23
CA HIS A 42 8.21 5.97 9.77
C HIS A 42 8.12 4.43 9.80
N PRO A 43 9.08 3.71 10.41
CA PRO A 43 9.12 2.24 10.37
C PRO A 43 7.90 1.57 11.01
N ASP A 44 7.18 2.26 11.89
CA ASP A 44 5.97 1.76 12.54
C ASP A 44 4.72 1.84 11.65
N ASP A 45 4.76 2.64 10.57
CA ASP A 45 3.66 2.84 9.63
C ASP A 45 3.63 1.72 8.58
N TRP A 46 2.94 0.64 8.94
CA TRP A 46 2.77 -0.52 8.06
C TRP A 46 1.67 -0.31 7.01
N LEU A 47 0.74 0.61 7.24
CA LEU A 47 -0.41 0.80 6.39
C LEU A 47 -0.01 1.40 5.03
N LEU A 48 0.93 2.35 4.99
CA LEU A 48 1.45 2.86 3.73
C LEU A 48 2.15 1.75 2.92
N SER A 49 2.85 0.84 3.59
CA SER A 49 3.40 -0.36 2.94
C SER A 49 2.31 -1.25 2.34
N MET A 50 1.15 -1.39 2.99
CA MET A 50 0.01 -2.14 2.45
C MET A 50 -0.59 -1.46 1.21
N GLU A 51 -0.76 -0.13 1.22
CA GLU A 51 -1.24 0.63 0.05
C GLU A 51 -0.31 0.45 -1.15
N ILE A 52 1.01 0.51 -0.94
CA ILE A 52 1.99 0.27 -2.00
C ILE A 52 1.92 -1.18 -2.50
N PHE A 53 1.77 -2.15 -1.59
CA PHE A 53 1.62 -3.56 -1.96
C PHE A 53 0.41 -3.79 -2.87
N GLU A 54 -0.74 -3.19 -2.54
CA GLU A 54 -1.95 -3.29 -3.36
C GLU A 54 -1.75 -2.72 -4.77
N ILE A 55 -1.13 -1.54 -4.88
CA ILE A 55 -0.82 -0.93 -6.19
C ILE A 55 0.10 -1.83 -7.02
N LEU A 56 1.12 -2.44 -6.40
CA LEU A 56 2.03 -3.34 -7.10
C LEU A 56 1.37 -4.68 -7.45
N ASP A 57 0.40 -5.15 -6.67
CA ASP A 57 -0.40 -6.35 -6.99
C ASP A 57 -1.31 -6.09 -8.20
N ASP A 58 -2.01 -4.96 -8.22
CA ASP A 58 -2.93 -4.59 -9.29
C ASP A 58 -2.21 -4.26 -10.60
N SER A 59 -1.15 -3.46 -10.54
CA SER A 59 -0.42 -3.00 -11.73
C SER A 59 0.57 -4.02 -12.31
N GLY A 60 0.95 -5.04 -11.53
CA GLY A 60 2.01 -5.99 -11.87
C GLY A 60 3.42 -5.40 -11.96
N GLN A 61 3.60 -4.13 -11.57
CA GLN A 61 4.90 -3.44 -11.63
C GLN A 61 5.83 -3.86 -10.49
N GLN A 62 7.14 -3.72 -10.70
CA GLN A 62 8.19 -3.93 -9.70
C GLN A 62 7.98 -5.17 -8.79
N PRO A 63 7.96 -6.38 -9.36
CA PRO A 63 7.64 -7.61 -8.62
C PRO A 63 8.59 -7.87 -7.44
N GLU A 64 9.86 -7.46 -7.55
CA GLU A 64 10.83 -7.61 -6.47
C GLU A 64 10.55 -6.66 -5.29
N LEU A 65 10.11 -5.43 -5.56
CA LEU A 65 9.68 -4.51 -4.51
C LEU A 65 8.46 -5.07 -3.79
N LYS A 66 7.47 -5.57 -4.54
CA LYS A 66 6.27 -6.21 -3.97
C LYS A 66 6.63 -7.36 -3.02
N LYS A 67 7.57 -8.24 -3.41
CA LYS A 67 8.06 -9.33 -2.55
C LYS A 67 8.70 -8.81 -1.26
N ARG A 68 9.53 -7.76 -1.35
CA ARG A 68 10.17 -7.12 -0.17
C ARG A 68 9.13 -6.55 0.78
N ILE A 69 8.13 -5.84 0.26
CA ILE A 69 7.04 -5.26 1.05
C ILE A 69 6.19 -6.36 1.70
N ALA A 70 5.83 -7.40 0.94
CA ALA A 70 5.07 -8.53 1.49
C ALA A 70 5.83 -9.22 2.64
N LYS A 71 7.14 -9.39 2.51
CA LYS A 71 7.99 -9.93 3.59
C LYS A 71 7.96 -9.03 4.83
N PHE A 72 8.09 -7.71 4.65
CA PHE A 72 8.00 -6.75 5.75
C PHE A 72 6.64 -6.82 6.46
N LEU A 73 5.53 -6.79 5.72
CA LEU A 73 4.18 -6.86 6.28
C LEU A 73 3.96 -8.16 7.07
N LYS A 74 4.43 -9.30 6.55
CA LYS A 74 4.40 -10.57 7.28
C LYS A 74 5.23 -10.53 8.56
N GLN A 75 6.36 -9.84 8.57
CA GLN A 75 7.16 -9.63 9.78
C GLN A 75 6.43 -8.72 10.79
N VAL A 76 5.74 -7.68 10.33
CA VAL A 76 4.89 -6.83 11.18
C VAL A 76 3.78 -7.66 11.83
N ALA A 77 3.08 -8.49 11.05
CA ALA A 77 2.02 -9.36 11.55
C ALA A 77 2.54 -10.39 12.57
N ALA A 78 3.74 -10.95 12.34
CA ALA A 78 4.34 -11.94 13.24
C ALA A 78 4.84 -11.33 14.57
N THR A 79 5.30 -10.08 14.55
CA THR A 79 5.90 -9.42 15.73
C THR A 79 4.93 -8.54 16.51
N ASN A 80 3.79 -8.15 15.91
CA ASN A 80 2.79 -7.31 16.53
C ASN A 80 1.39 -7.93 16.41
N LYS A 81 0.90 -8.52 17.50
CA LYS A 81 -0.40 -9.20 17.56
C LYS A 81 -1.58 -8.27 17.24
N ASP A 82 -1.50 -7.00 17.61
CA ASP A 82 -2.57 -6.02 17.33
C ASP A 82 -2.67 -5.73 15.83
N LYS A 83 -1.54 -5.80 15.11
CA LYS A 83 -1.47 -5.57 13.66
C LYS A 83 -1.72 -6.84 12.85
N GLN A 84 -1.55 -8.03 13.43
CA GLN A 84 -1.64 -9.31 12.72
C GLN A 84 -2.94 -9.44 11.91
N THR A 85 -4.09 -9.30 12.58
CA THR A 85 -5.40 -9.47 11.94
C THR A 85 -5.62 -8.44 10.83
N LEU A 86 -5.17 -7.20 11.03
CA LEU A 86 -5.35 -6.12 10.05
C LEU A 86 -4.49 -6.34 8.80
N VAL A 87 -3.24 -6.77 8.98
CA VAL A 87 -2.35 -7.10 7.85
C VAL A 87 -2.89 -8.31 7.08
N ASP A 88 -3.33 -9.36 7.78
CA ASP A 88 -3.89 -10.56 7.15
C ASP A 88 -5.18 -10.24 6.38
N TRP A 89 -6.03 -9.36 6.91
CA TRP A 89 -7.21 -8.87 6.20
C TRP A 89 -6.85 -8.03 4.99
N GLY A 90 -5.82 -7.18 5.06
CA GLY A 90 -5.32 -6.43 3.91
C GLY A 90 -4.89 -7.37 2.77
N PHE A 91 -4.11 -8.42 3.06
CA PHE A 91 -3.75 -9.41 2.05
C PHE A 91 -4.97 -10.12 1.45
N ARG A 92 -5.94 -10.51 2.29
CA ARG A 92 -7.19 -11.15 1.81
C ARG A 92 -8.01 -10.21 0.93
N LEU A 93 -8.06 -8.92 1.26
CA LEU A 93 -8.77 -7.92 0.48
C LEU A 93 -8.15 -7.79 -0.93
N VAL A 94 -6.82 -7.75 -1.01
CA VAL A 94 -6.10 -7.73 -2.30
C VAL A 94 -6.40 -8.98 -3.13
N GLU A 95 -6.42 -10.16 -2.51
CA GLU A 95 -6.82 -11.41 -3.20
C GLU A 95 -8.29 -11.38 -3.64
N TYR A 96 -9.18 -10.86 -2.80
CA TYR A 96 -10.60 -10.73 -3.11
C TYR A 96 -10.85 -9.80 -4.31
N HIS A 97 -10.11 -8.69 -4.44
CA HIS A 97 -10.18 -7.78 -5.60
C HIS A 97 -9.81 -8.44 -6.94
N LYS A 98 -9.15 -9.61 -6.91
CA LYS A 98 -8.82 -10.39 -8.11
C LYS A 98 -9.89 -11.39 -8.52
N MET A 99 -10.89 -11.65 -7.68
CA MET A 99 -11.94 -12.61 -8.00
C MET A 99 -12.77 -12.13 -9.21
N PRO A 100 -13.06 -13.02 -10.19
CA PRO A 100 -13.79 -12.64 -11.40
C PRO A 100 -15.15 -12.01 -11.12
N GLU A 101 -15.85 -12.51 -10.09
CA GLU A 101 -17.16 -12.00 -9.66
C GLU A 101 -17.09 -10.55 -9.19
N TYR A 102 -16.07 -10.21 -8.40
CA TYR A 102 -15.84 -8.85 -7.92
C TYR A 102 -15.52 -7.92 -9.09
N ARG A 103 -14.58 -8.30 -9.97
CA ARG A 103 -14.21 -7.50 -11.14
C ARG A 103 -15.40 -7.27 -12.07
N ALA A 104 -16.21 -8.29 -12.33
CA ALA A 104 -17.39 -8.17 -13.17
C ALA A 104 -18.43 -7.20 -12.61
N ILE A 105 -18.62 -7.15 -11.29
CA ILE A 105 -19.52 -6.19 -10.64
C ILE A 105 -18.99 -4.75 -10.83
N HIS A 106 -17.70 -4.53 -10.60
CA HIS A 106 -17.10 -3.20 -10.70
C HIS A 106 -16.95 -2.68 -12.14
N GLU A 107 -16.67 -3.55 -13.10
CA GLU A 107 -16.65 -3.21 -14.53
C GLU A 107 -18.04 -2.80 -15.03
N ARG A 108 -19.09 -3.53 -14.62
CA ARG A 108 -20.48 -3.18 -14.95
C ARG A 108 -20.90 -1.83 -14.37
N ALA A 109 -20.48 -1.54 -13.14
CA ALA A 109 -20.75 -0.24 -12.52
C ALA A 109 -20.02 0.90 -13.24
N ALA A 110 -18.76 0.69 -13.65
CA ALA A 110 -17.97 1.69 -14.38
C ALA A 110 -18.51 1.97 -15.79
N ALA A 111 -19.09 0.96 -16.46
CA ALA A 111 -19.67 1.10 -17.80
C ALA A 111 -21.07 1.76 -17.82
N ALA A 112 -21.68 1.97 -16.65
CA ALA A 112 -23.02 2.56 -16.52
C ALA A 112 -23.01 4.11 -16.36
N HIS A 113 -21.83 4.74 -16.44
CA HIS A 113 -21.60 6.18 -16.32
C HIS A 113 -20.86 6.72 -17.55
#